data_AF-A0A067EGM5-F1
#
_entry.id   AF-A0A067EGM5-F1
#
_cell.length_a   1.000
_cell.length_b   1.000
_cell.length_c   1.000
_cell.angle_alpha   90.00
_cell.angle_beta   90.00
_cell.angle_gamma   90.00
#
_symmetry.space_group_name_H-M   'P 1'
#
loop_
_entity.id
_entity.type
_entity.pdbx_description
1 polymer ?
#
loop_
_entity_poly.entity_id
_entity_poly.type
_entity_poly.pdbx_seq_one_letter_code
_entity_poly.pdbx_strand_id
1 'polypeptide(L)'
;HFLLKENMLEVRSPCVTPEVVLKASGHVEKLTDQMVKDEKTGTFYRADQLLKDFCNEKLREDVRLSLEQAAELRRTLAMMDDLSVEELGAKIKEYGITAPDTKNPLSDPYPFNLMFQTSVGPSGLTAAYVRPETAPGIFVNFKDLYYNNGNKLPFAAAQIGQAFRNEISPRQGFSRVREFTLAEIEHFVDPKDKSHPKFSEVKNLEFLMFPREEQMSAQSAKKIRLGEAVSRGIVNNETIGYFIGRVYLFLSRLGIDQDHLRFRQHLANEMAHYAADCWDAEIECSYGWIECVGIADRSAYDLRAHTVIN
;
A
#
# COMPACT_ATOMS: atom_id res chain seq x y z
N HIS A 1 -4.82 -21.81 0.67
CA HIS A 1 -5.22 -21.03 -0.53
C HIS A 1 -4.02 -20.66 -1.40
N PHE A 2 -2.92 -20.13 -0.85
CA PHE A 2 -1.73 -19.74 -1.63
C PHE A 2 -0.58 -20.75 -1.52
N LEU A 3 0.17 -20.73 -0.39
CA LEU A 3 1.34 -21.58 -0.10
C LEU A 3 1.26 -23.00 -0.70
N LEU A 4 0.31 -23.82 -0.23
CA LEU A 4 0.16 -25.23 -0.69
C LEU A 4 -0.29 -25.37 -2.16
N LYS A 5 -1.11 -24.45 -2.67
CA LYS A 5 -1.70 -24.57 -4.01
C LYS A 5 -0.73 -24.12 -5.11
N GLU A 6 0.20 -23.23 -4.78
CA GLU A 6 1.28 -22.79 -5.67
C GLU A 6 2.64 -23.41 -5.35
N ASN A 7 2.73 -24.28 -4.34
CA ASN A 7 3.98 -24.89 -3.89
C ASN A 7 5.07 -23.84 -3.60
N MET A 8 4.70 -22.78 -2.88
CA MET A 8 5.59 -21.66 -2.57
C MET A 8 6.59 -22.05 -1.47
N LEU A 9 7.77 -21.46 -1.52
CA LEU A 9 8.79 -21.60 -0.47
C LEU A 9 8.41 -20.74 0.74
N GLU A 10 8.05 -21.37 1.86
CA GLU A 10 7.80 -20.63 3.10
C GLU A 10 9.12 -20.27 3.79
N VAL A 11 9.26 -19.00 4.18
CA VAL A 11 10.42 -18.52 4.95
C VAL A 11 9.98 -17.80 6.22
N ARG A 12 10.90 -17.73 7.19
CA ARG A 12 10.73 -16.96 8.41
C ARG A 12 11.98 -16.15 8.72
N SER A 13 11.91 -14.85 8.47
CA SER A 13 12.96 -13.90 8.83
C SER A 13 12.74 -13.28 10.22
N PRO A 14 13.80 -12.77 10.89
CA PRO A 14 13.68 -12.00 12.14
C PRO A 14 12.85 -10.73 11.99
N CYS A 15 12.27 -10.25 13.09
CA CYS A 15 11.56 -8.95 13.12
C CYS A 15 12.52 -7.76 13.24
N VAL A 16 13.67 -7.95 13.91
CA VAL A 16 14.69 -6.92 14.04
C VAL A 16 15.54 -6.91 12.78
N THR A 17 15.57 -5.77 12.10
CA THR A 17 16.20 -5.59 10.80
C THR A 17 17.29 -4.53 10.90
N PRO A 18 18.55 -4.83 10.53
CA PRO A 18 19.61 -3.84 10.47
C PRO A 18 19.25 -2.65 9.58
N GLU A 19 19.62 -1.43 9.97
CA GLU A 19 19.32 -0.20 9.22
C GLU A 19 19.70 -0.30 7.74
N VAL A 20 20.85 -0.89 7.43
CA VAL A 20 21.37 -1.03 6.06
C VAL A 20 20.39 -1.75 5.13
N VAL A 21 19.63 -2.74 5.62
CA VAL A 21 18.65 -3.47 4.83
C VAL A 21 17.46 -2.57 4.49
N LEU A 22 16.98 -1.79 5.46
CA LEU A 22 15.83 -0.91 5.25
C LEU A 22 16.21 0.34 4.44
N LYS A 23 17.45 0.82 4.59
CA LYS A 23 18.02 1.86 3.75
C LYS A 23 18.10 1.41 2.28
N ALA A 24 18.56 0.18 2.03
CA ALA A 24 18.59 -0.41 0.69
C ALA A 24 17.21 -0.36 0.00
N SER A 25 16.20 -0.83 0.70
CA SER A 25 14.81 -0.84 0.21
C SER A 25 14.14 0.54 0.14
N GLY A 26 14.81 1.61 0.58
CA GLY A 26 14.29 2.98 0.60
C GLY A 26 13.35 3.30 1.76
N HIS A 27 13.06 2.36 2.67
CA HIS A 27 12.14 2.56 3.79
C HIS A 27 12.60 3.66 4.76
N VAL A 28 13.90 3.79 5.00
CA VAL A 28 14.45 4.82 5.91
C VAL A 28 14.12 6.23 5.43
N GLU A 29 14.08 6.43 4.11
CA GLU A 29 13.82 7.74 3.50
C GLU A 29 12.32 7.95 3.22
N LYS A 30 11.61 6.90 2.80
CA LYS A 30 10.26 7.00 2.23
C LYS A 30 9.13 6.60 3.16
N LEU A 31 9.39 5.83 4.22
CA LEU A 31 8.33 5.40 5.15
C LEU A 31 8.06 6.49 6.19
N THR A 32 7.60 7.64 5.69
CA THR A 32 7.49 8.88 6.43
C THR A 32 6.11 9.49 6.18
N ASP A 33 5.34 9.71 7.23
CA ASP A 33 4.08 10.46 7.16
C ASP A 33 4.33 11.95 7.40
N GLN A 34 3.50 12.81 6.80
CA GLN A 34 3.51 14.24 7.07
C GLN A 34 2.64 14.55 8.30
N MET A 35 3.23 15.19 9.30
CA MET A 35 2.64 15.38 10.63
C MET A 35 2.46 16.83 10.99
N VAL A 36 1.36 17.13 11.65
CA VAL A 36 1.11 18.43 12.29
C VAL A 36 0.87 18.23 13.78
N LYS A 37 1.14 19.28 14.55
CA LYS A 37 1.00 19.30 16.01
C LYS A 37 0.04 20.40 16.42
N ASP A 38 -0.93 20.10 17.29
CA ASP A 38 -1.69 21.14 18.01
C ASP A 38 -0.71 21.94 18.86
N GLU A 39 -0.54 23.22 18.55
CA GLU A 39 0.47 24.07 19.17
C GLU A 39 0.25 24.28 20.67
N LYS A 40 -0.99 24.09 21.17
CA LYS A 40 -1.31 24.27 22.58
C LYS A 40 -1.26 22.97 23.37
N THR A 41 -1.83 21.88 22.84
CA THR A 41 -1.90 20.60 23.57
C THR A 41 -0.71 19.67 23.30
N GLY A 42 -0.04 19.88 22.17
CA GLY A 42 1.01 19.00 21.68
C GLY A 42 0.53 17.69 21.07
N THR A 43 -0.78 17.54 20.87
CA THR A 43 -1.36 16.36 20.21
C THR A 43 -0.97 16.33 18.74
N PHE A 44 -0.60 15.15 18.24
CA PHE A 44 -0.15 14.95 16.87
C PHE A 44 -1.27 14.41 15.97
N TYR A 45 -1.33 14.92 14.74
CA TYR A 45 -2.28 14.50 13.72
C TYR A 45 -1.57 14.33 12.38
N ARG A 46 -2.02 13.33 11.61
CA ARG A 46 -1.60 13.15 10.23
C ARG A 46 -2.18 14.26 9.36
N ALA A 47 -1.30 14.99 8.67
CA ALA A 47 -1.66 16.18 7.91
C ALA A 47 -2.56 15.84 6.71
N ASP A 48 -2.22 14.76 6.00
CA ASP A 48 -2.99 14.22 4.87
C ASP A 48 -4.40 13.78 5.31
N GLN A 49 -4.50 13.07 6.43
CA GLN A 49 -5.80 12.63 6.95
C GLN A 49 -6.70 13.80 7.35
N LEU A 50 -6.14 14.85 7.97
CA LEU A 50 -6.90 16.06 8.30
C LEU A 50 -7.46 16.75 7.05
N LEU A 51 -6.65 16.84 5.98
CA LEU A 51 -7.09 17.38 4.70
C LEU A 51 -8.19 16.51 4.08
N LYS A 52 -8.00 15.19 4.09
CA LYS A 52 -8.98 14.21 3.59
C LYS A 52 -10.32 14.33 4.31
N ASP A 53 -10.30 14.37 5.63
CA ASP A 53 -11.50 14.44 6.46
C ASP A 53 -12.25 15.75 6.22
N PHE A 54 -11.51 16.87 6.18
CA PHE A 54 -12.08 18.18 5.86
C PHE A 54 -12.78 18.21 4.49
N CYS A 55 -12.10 17.73 3.44
CA CYS A 55 -12.68 17.71 2.09
C CYS A 55 -13.93 16.83 2.02
N ASN A 56 -13.92 15.66 2.67
CA ASN A 56 -15.08 14.77 2.70
C ASN A 56 -16.26 15.34 3.50
N GLU A 57 -16.00 15.95 4.67
CA GLU A 57 -17.02 16.61 5.48
C GLU A 57 -17.68 17.75 4.70
N LYS A 58 -16.88 18.60 4.06
CA LYS A 58 -17.38 19.67 3.19
C LYS A 58 -18.24 19.15 2.04
N LEU A 59 -17.77 18.14 1.32
CA LEU A 59 -18.52 17.55 0.19
C LEU A 59 -19.83 16.87 0.61
N ARG A 60 -19.93 16.39 1.86
CA ARG A 60 -21.16 15.74 2.37
C ARG A 60 -22.15 16.72 2.96
N GLU A 61 -21.68 17.70 3.73
CA GLU A 61 -22.54 18.50 4.61
C GLU A 61 -22.88 19.88 4.04
N ASP A 62 -22.06 20.42 3.13
CA ASP A 62 -22.21 21.80 2.66
C ASP A 62 -23.04 21.88 1.36
N VAL A 63 -24.36 21.98 1.53
CA VAL A 63 -25.35 22.11 0.44
C VAL A 63 -25.14 23.38 -0.42
N ARG A 64 -24.30 24.32 0.04
CA ARG A 64 -24.03 25.60 -0.64
C ARG A 64 -22.74 25.61 -1.46
N LEU A 65 -22.01 24.51 -1.51
CA LEU A 65 -20.81 24.41 -2.35
C LEU A 65 -21.16 24.69 -3.81
N SER A 66 -20.42 25.62 -4.42
CA SER A 66 -20.51 25.80 -5.87
C SER A 66 -19.98 24.57 -6.59
N LEU A 67 -20.42 24.36 -7.85
CA LEU A 67 -19.90 23.27 -8.69
C LEU A 67 -18.37 23.31 -8.82
N GLU A 68 -17.80 24.51 -8.87
CA GLU A 68 -16.35 24.72 -8.93
C GLU A 68 -15.65 24.35 -7.62
N GLN A 69 -16.20 24.73 -6.47
CA GLN A 69 -15.64 24.36 -5.15
C GLN A 69 -15.70 22.86 -4.92
N ALA A 70 -16.81 22.21 -5.29
CA ALA A 70 -16.94 20.76 -5.19
C ALA A 70 -15.97 20.03 -6.13
N ALA A 71 -15.73 20.56 -7.33
CA ALA A 71 -14.72 20.02 -8.25
C ALA A 71 -13.29 20.18 -7.70
N GLU A 72 -12.97 21.33 -7.10
CA GLU A 72 -11.65 21.57 -6.49
C GLU A 72 -11.38 20.68 -5.29
N LEU A 73 -12.36 20.47 -4.40
CA LEU A 73 -12.22 19.55 -3.26
C LEU A 73 -12.01 18.10 -3.73
N ARG A 74 -12.74 17.66 -4.77
CA ARG A 74 -12.54 16.33 -5.37
C ARG A 74 -11.17 16.20 -6.02
N ARG A 75 -10.70 17.23 -6.71
CA ARG A 75 -9.35 17.25 -7.30
C ARG A 75 -8.28 17.22 -6.21
N THR A 76 -8.46 17.97 -5.13
CA THR A 76 -7.53 17.98 -3.99
C THR A 76 -7.45 16.59 -3.35
N LEU A 77 -8.58 15.91 -3.16
CA LEU A 77 -8.60 14.53 -2.67
C LEU A 77 -7.88 13.56 -3.62
N ALA A 78 -8.01 13.73 -4.94
CA ALA A 78 -7.36 12.87 -5.93
C ALA A 78 -5.85 13.10 -6.06
N MET A 79 -5.36 14.30 -5.71
CA MET A 79 -3.96 14.70 -5.80
C MET A 79 -3.26 14.75 -4.44
N MET A 80 -3.93 14.32 -3.37
CA MET A 80 -3.47 14.53 -2.00
C MET A 80 -2.12 13.85 -1.71
N ASP A 81 -1.91 12.67 -2.26
CA ASP A 81 -0.69 11.88 -2.07
C ASP A 81 0.54 12.49 -2.79
N ASP A 82 0.32 13.46 -3.70
CA ASP A 82 1.38 14.15 -4.45
C ASP A 82 1.84 15.45 -3.82
N LEU A 83 1.08 15.98 -2.86
CA LEU A 83 1.35 17.30 -2.30
C LEU A 83 2.70 17.28 -1.59
N SER A 84 3.55 18.26 -1.91
CA SER A 84 4.76 18.51 -1.13
C SER A 84 4.38 18.89 0.32
N VAL A 85 5.35 18.80 1.24
CA VAL A 85 5.14 19.21 2.64
C VAL A 85 4.65 20.65 2.73
N GLU A 86 5.20 21.52 1.88
CA GLU A 86 4.86 22.93 1.77
C GLU A 86 3.47 23.14 1.16
N GLU A 87 3.12 22.40 0.11
CA GLU A 87 1.81 22.48 -0.53
C GLU A 87 0.70 21.96 0.39
N LEU A 88 0.95 20.86 1.10
CA LEU A 88 0.05 20.32 2.11
C LEU A 88 -0.17 21.32 3.25
N GLY A 89 0.91 21.96 3.72
CA GLY A 89 0.84 23.01 4.73
C GLY A 89 0.08 24.24 4.23
N ALA A 90 0.27 24.63 2.97
CA ALA A 90 -0.46 25.71 2.33
C ALA A 90 -1.95 25.40 2.25
N LYS A 91 -2.34 24.18 1.86
CA LYS A 91 -3.75 23.75 1.80
C LYS A 91 -4.41 23.71 3.19
N ILE A 92 -3.71 23.20 4.20
CA ILE A 92 -4.19 23.22 5.60
C ILE A 92 -4.49 24.65 6.05
N LYS A 93 -3.61 25.61 5.73
CA LYS A 93 -3.80 27.04 6.04
C LYS A 93 -4.90 27.68 5.20
N GLU A 94 -4.92 27.44 3.89
CA GLU A 94 -5.91 27.96 2.93
C GLU A 94 -7.33 27.59 3.36
N TYR A 95 -7.52 26.33 3.75
CA TYR A 95 -8.81 25.81 4.19
C TYR A 95 -9.13 26.07 5.67
N GLY A 96 -8.22 26.68 6.42
CA GLY A 96 -8.40 26.98 7.84
C GLY A 96 -8.59 25.73 8.70
N ILE A 97 -7.93 24.64 8.34
CA ILE A 97 -8.03 23.36 9.06
C ILE A 97 -7.38 23.52 10.44
N THR A 98 -8.09 23.08 11.47
CA THR A 98 -7.65 23.16 12.88
C THR A 98 -7.67 21.78 13.53
N ALA A 99 -7.09 21.66 14.71
CA ALA A 99 -7.13 20.41 15.48
C ALA A 99 -8.60 19.97 15.68
N PRO A 100 -9.00 18.73 15.30
CA PRO A 100 -10.40 18.30 15.31
C PRO A 100 -11.08 18.46 16.68
N ASP A 101 -10.34 18.11 17.74
CA ASP A 101 -10.84 17.99 19.11
C ASP A 101 -10.87 19.34 19.85
N THR A 102 -9.95 20.26 19.54
CA THR A 102 -9.73 21.50 20.32
C THR A 102 -9.95 22.77 19.51
N LYS A 103 -10.03 22.67 18.18
CA LYS A 103 -10.05 23.80 17.23
C LYS A 103 -8.84 24.74 17.36
N ASN A 104 -7.74 24.26 17.95
CA ASN A 104 -6.51 25.02 18.06
C ASN A 104 -5.75 25.09 16.72
N PRO A 105 -4.87 26.10 16.57
CA PRO A 105 -3.91 26.16 15.47
C PRO A 105 -3.01 24.92 15.43
N LEU A 106 -2.65 24.53 14.21
CA LEU A 106 -1.74 23.44 13.92
C LEU A 106 -0.38 24.01 13.48
N SER A 107 0.70 23.32 13.84
CA SER A 107 2.04 23.61 13.31
C SER A 107 2.11 23.39 11.80
N ASP A 108 3.19 23.85 11.18
CA ASP A 108 3.52 23.42 9.82
C ASP A 108 3.73 21.89 9.76
N PRO A 109 3.39 21.24 8.63
CA PRO A 109 3.66 19.83 8.44
C PRO A 109 5.15 19.52 8.47
N TYR A 110 5.52 18.38 9.06
CA TYR A 110 6.89 17.88 9.06
C TYR A 110 6.93 16.36 8.92
N PRO A 111 8.01 15.79 8.35
CA PRO A 111 8.17 14.36 8.17
C PRO A 111 8.33 13.61 9.49
N PHE A 112 7.61 12.49 9.65
CA PHE A 112 7.76 11.54 10.76
C PHE A 112 7.94 10.11 10.27
N ASN A 113 9.03 9.45 10.66
CA ASN A 113 9.32 8.08 10.26
C ASN A 113 8.43 7.07 11.00
N LEU A 114 7.75 6.20 10.25
CA LEU A 114 6.82 5.20 10.79
C LEU A 114 7.49 3.92 11.26
N MET A 115 8.81 3.79 11.23
CA MET A 115 9.49 2.60 11.72
C MET A 115 9.81 2.72 13.21
N PHE A 116 9.65 1.63 13.95
CA PHE A 116 10.17 1.54 15.32
C PHE A 116 11.68 1.37 15.29
N GLN A 117 12.42 2.39 15.72
CA GLN A 117 13.87 2.34 15.83
C GLN A 117 14.30 1.61 17.12
N THR A 118 15.37 0.84 17.02
CA THR A 118 16.07 0.18 18.13
C THR A 118 17.58 0.15 17.85
N SER A 119 18.36 -0.41 18.77
CA SER A 119 19.78 -0.67 18.55
C SER A 119 20.12 -2.14 18.82
N VAL A 120 21.15 -2.64 18.14
CA VAL A 120 21.65 -4.01 18.29
C VAL A 120 22.99 -3.98 19.04
N GLY A 121 23.12 -4.85 20.04
CA GLY A 121 24.33 -4.99 20.84
C GLY A 121 24.46 -3.98 21.97
N PRO A 122 25.40 -4.19 22.90
CA PRO A 122 25.49 -3.44 24.15
C PRO A 122 25.97 -1.99 23.98
N SER A 123 26.61 -1.66 22.85
CA SER A 123 27.12 -0.31 22.60
C SER A 123 26.05 0.68 22.14
N GLY A 124 24.88 0.20 21.69
CA GLY A 124 23.84 1.03 21.10
C GLY A 124 24.20 1.69 19.76
N LEU A 125 25.40 1.44 19.23
CA LEU A 125 25.90 2.10 18.01
C LEU A 125 25.36 1.49 16.71
N THR A 126 24.87 0.26 16.75
CA THR A 126 24.32 -0.41 15.55
C THR A 126 22.83 -0.13 15.47
N ALA A 127 22.43 0.84 14.65
CA ALA A 127 21.04 1.16 14.43
C ALA A 127 20.31 -0.02 13.73
N ALA A 128 19.10 -0.31 14.22
CA ALA A 128 18.21 -1.27 13.62
C ALA A 128 16.77 -0.79 13.79
N TYR A 129 15.85 -1.45 13.10
CA TYR A 129 14.43 -1.16 13.21
C TYR A 129 13.67 -2.46 13.36
N VAL A 130 12.47 -2.37 13.91
CA VAL A 130 11.50 -3.45 13.80
C VAL A 130 10.84 -3.33 12.43
N ARG A 131 10.83 -4.43 11.66
CA ARG A 131 10.44 -4.42 10.25
C ARG A 131 9.01 -3.86 10.01
N PRO A 132 8.83 -2.99 9.01
CA PRO A 132 7.51 -2.46 8.63
C PRO A 132 6.71 -3.37 7.68
N GLU A 133 7.40 -4.33 7.06
CA GLU A 133 6.89 -5.37 6.15
C GLU A 133 7.77 -6.63 6.25
N THR A 134 7.38 -7.73 5.62
CA THR A 134 8.11 -9.01 5.64
C THR A 134 8.95 -9.26 4.39
N ALA A 135 8.65 -8.61 3.27
CA ALA A 135 9.32 -8.73 1.98
C ALA A 135 10.85 -8.59 2.01
N PRO A 136 11.48 -7.64 2.76
CA PRO A 136 12.93 -7.52 2.80
C PRO A 136 13.63 -8.79 3.27
N GLY A 137 12.99 -9.56 4.17
CA GLY A 137 13.49 -10.84 4.62
C GLY A 137 13.55 -11.90 3.52
N ILE A 138 12.65 -11.82 2.53
CA ILE A 138 12.66 -12.71 1.36
C ILE A 138 13.75 -12.27 0.39
N PHE A 139 13.88 -10.96 0.12
CA PHE A 139 14.87 -10.44 -0.83
C PHE A 139 16.32 -10.72 -0.41
N VAL A 140 16.66 -10.54 0.87
CA VAL A 140 18.02 -10.85 1.36
C VAL A 140 18.38 -12.33 1.25
N ASN A 141 17.38 -13.22 1.23
CA ASN A 141 17.54 -14.67 1.09
C ASN A 141 17.30 -15.18 -0.34
N PHE A 142 17.17 -14.28 -1.33
CA PHE A 142 16.82 -14.65 -2.71
C PHE A 142 17.73 -15.72 -3.30
N LYS A 143 19.04 -15.65 -3.06
CA LYS A 143 20.01 -16.61 -3.61
C LYS A 143 19.72 -18.05 -3.16
N ASP A 144 19.44 -18.25 -1.88
CA ASP A 144 19.16 -19.56 -1.32
C ASP A 144 17.79 -20.07 -1.77
N LEU A 145 16.80 -19.18 -1.86
CA LEU A 145 15.47 -19.52 -2.37
C LEU A 145 15.50 -19.93 -3.84
N TYR A 146 16.25 -19.20 -4.66
CA TYR A 146 16.44 -19.51 -6.07
C TYR A 146 17.17 -20.84 -6.25
N TYR A 147 18.21 -21.10 -5.44
CA TYR A 147 18.92 -22.37 -5.43
C TYR A 147 18.00 -23.53 -5.04
N ASN A 148 17.19 -23.37 -3.99
CA ASN A 148 16.24 -24.39 -3.53
C ASN A 148 15.13 -24.67 -4.55
N ASN A 149 14.79 -23.69 -5.41
CA ASN A 149 13.90 -23.89 -6.55
C ASN A 149 14.62 -24.52 -7.77
N GLY A 150 15.87 -24.96 -7.63
CA GLY A 150 16.66 -25.56 -8.70
C GLY A 150 17.14 -24.56 -9.75
N ASN A 151 17.32 -23.29 -9.37
CA ASN A 151 17.79 -22.19 -10.22
C ASN A 151 16.88 -21.98 -11.45
N LYS A 152 15.57 -22.00 -11.25
CA LYS A 152 14.57 -21.80 -12.31
C LYS A 152 13.56 -20.73 -11.90
N LEU A 153 13.13 -19.95 -12.88
CA LEU A 153 11.99 -19.05 -12.81
C LEU A 153 10.80 -19.65 -13.58
N PRO A 154 9.56 -19.30 -13.24
CA PRO A 154 9.18 -18.52 -12.04
C PRO A 154 9.22 -19.37 -10.76
N PHE A 155 9.30 -18.69 -9.62
CA PHE A 155 9.06 -19.28 -8.30
C PHE A 155 8.50 -18.25 -7.34
N ALA A 156 7.86 -18.69 -6.26
CA ALA A 156 7.35 -17.81 -5.24
C ALA A 156 7.89 -18.20 -3.86
N ALA A 157 8.20 -17.20 -3.06
CA ALA A 157 8.44 -17.35 -1.63
C ALA A 157 7.38 -16.57 -0.87
N ALA A 158 7.02 -17.05 0.32
CA ALA A 158 6.02 -16.40 1.15
C ALA A 158 6.44 -16.37 2.61
N GLN A 159 6.00 -15.35 3.32
CA GLN A 159 6.22 -15.22 4.75
C GLN A 159 4.92 -14.79 5.43
N ILE A 160 4.60 -15.48 6.54
CA ILE A 160 3.53 -15.08 7.45
C ILE A 160 4.17 -14.67 8.78
N GLY A 161 3.97 -13.44 9.21
CA GLY A 161 4.56 -12.97 10.46
C GLY A 161 4.20 -11.53 10.83
N GLN A 162 4.67 -11.10 12.01
CA GLN A 162 4.41 -9.76 12.50
C GLN A 162 5.15 -8.70 11.68
N ALA A 163 4.49 -7.58 11.46
CA ALA A 163 5.02 -6.33 10.94
C ALA A 163 4.60 -5.19 11.86
N PHE A 164 5.41 -4.12 11.89
CA PHE A 164 5.27 -3.06 12.87
C PHE A 164 5.32 -1.69 12.20
N ARG A 165 4.30 -0.87 12.45
CA ARG A 165 4.25 0.51 11.96
C ARG A 165 3.95 1.42 13.14
N ASN A 166 4.77 2.43 13.37
CA ASN A 166 4.66 3.39 14.46
C ASN A 166 3.55 4.42 14.20
N GLU A 167 2.33 3.90 13.99
CA GLU A 167 1.12 4.66 13.70
C GLU A 167 0.76 5.56 14.88
N ILE A 168 0.49 6.83 14.61
CA ILE A 168 0.50 7.86 15.64
C ILE A 168 -0.83 7.90 16.37
N SER A 169 -1.92 7.85 15.60
CA SER A 169 -3.30 7.91 16.09
C SER A 169 -4.09 6.70 15.56
N PRO A 170 -4.04 5.53 16.23
CA PRO A 170 -4.82 4.35 15.86
C PRO A 170 -6.30 4.56 16.22
N ARG A 171 -7.00 5.44 15.48
CA ARG A 171 -8.38 5.87 15.78
C ARG A 171 -9.46 5.00 15.09
N GLN A 172 -9.07 3.92 14.39
CA GLN A 172 -9.99 3.07 13.60
C GLN A 172 -9.97 1.58 14.01
N GLY A 173 -9.63 1.29 15.27
CA GLY A 173 -9.62 -0.08 15.78
C GLY A 173 -8.64 -0.97 15.01
N PHE A 174 -9.13 -2.09 14.47
CA PHE A 174 -8.29 -3.09 13.80
C PHE A 174 -7.73 -2.66 12.44
N SER A 175 -8.26 -1.62 11.79
CA SER A 175 -7.74 -1.19 10.48
C SER A 175 -6.42 -0.41 10.59
N ARG A 176 -6.12 0.14 11.77
CA ARG A 176 -4.88 0.89 12.02
C ARG A 176 -4.29 0.49 13.37
N VAL A 177 -3.35 -0.44 13.34
CA VAL A 177 -2.66 -0.96 14.52
C VAL A 177 -1.15 -0.85 14.34
N ARG A 178 -0.42 -0.85 15.45
CA ARG A 178 1.05 -0.72 15.45
C ARG A 178 1.78 -2.03 15.22
N GLU A 179 1.12 -3.14 15.52
CA GLU A 179 1.60 -4.51 15.32
C GLU A 179 0.46 -5.30 14.67
N PHE A 180 0.78 -5.99 13.57
CA PHE A 180 -0.18 -6.81 12.85
C PHE A 180 0.52 -7.94 12.12
N THR A 181 -0.23 -9.02 11.90
CA THR A 181 0.27 -10.16 11.13
C THR A 181 0.02 -9.93 9.65
N LEU A 182 1.08 -9.96 8.87
CA LEU A 182 1.04 -9.95 7.41
C LEU A 182 1.28 -11.35 6.85
N ALA A 183 0.73 -11.57 5.67
CA ALA A 183 1.06 -12.70 4.81
C ALA A 183 1.47 -12.13 3.44
N GLU A 184 2.75 -12.09 3.16
CA GLU A 184 3.29 -11.56 1.90
C GLU A 184 3.84 -12.68 1.03
N ILE A 185 3.70 -12.51 -0.28
CA ILE A 185 4.14 -13.45 -1.30
C ILE A 185 4.98 -12.66 -2.30
N GLU A 186 6.25 -13.04 -2.44
CA GLU A 186 7.13 -12.53 -3.48
C GLU A 186 7.18 -13.56 -4.61
N HIS A 187 6.58 -13.22 -5.76
CA HIS A 187 6.59 -14.05 -6.95
C HIS A 187 7.63 -13.56 -7.95
N PHE A 188 8.72 -14.30 -8.08
CA PHE A 188 9.83 -14.00 -8.99
C PHE A 188 9.57 -14.63 -10.35
N VAL A 189 9.57 -13.81 -11.40
CA VAL A 189 9.30 -14.21 -12.78
C VAL A 189 10.31 -13.57 -13.74
N ASP A 190 10.50 -14.17 -14.93
CA ASP A 190 11.34 -13.57 -15.97
C ASP A 190 10.70 -12.26 -16.46
N PRO A 191 11.42 -11.12 -16.47
CA PRO A 191 10.87 -9.86 -16.95
C PRO A 191 10.46 -9.89 -18.43
N LYS A 192 10.96 -10.84 -19.23
CA LYS A 192 10.61 -11.02 -20.65
C LYS A 192 9.38 -11.90 -20.85
N ASP A 193 8.98 -12.67 -19.85
CA ASP A 193 7.83 -13.57 -19.90
C ASP A 193 7.05 -13.49 -18.58
N LYS A 194 6.08 -12.57 -18.54
CA LYS A 194 5.14 -12.40 -17.42
C LYS A 194 3.81 -13.14 -17.67
N SER A 195 3.83 -14.20 -18.48
CA SER A 195 2.68 -15.10 -18.60
C SER A 195 2.50 -15.94 -17.32
N HIS A 196 1.29 -16.44 -17.07
CA HIS A 196 1.05 -17.31 -15.91
C HIS A 196 0.29 -18.58 -16.33
N PRO A 197 0.86 -19.78 -16.14
CA PRO A 197 0.32 -21.02 -16.70
C PRO A 197 -1.10 -21.35 -16.21
N LYS A 198 -1.46 -20.86 -15.03
CA LYS A 198 -2.77 -21.06 -14.40
C LYS A 198 -3.73 -19.88 -14.55
N PHE A 199 -3.40 -18.85 -15.34
CA PHE A 199 -4.30 -17.70 -15.54
C PHE A 199 -5.66 -18.12 -16.11
N SER A 200 -5.67 -19.17 -16.93
CA SER A 200 -6.89 -19.78 -17.47
C SER A 200 -7.89 -20.25 -16.39
N GLU A 201 -7.43 -20.57 -15.18
CA GLU A 201 -8.28 -20.97 -14.05
C GLU A 201 -9.11 -19.79 -13.50
N VAL A 202 -8.65 -18.55 -13.70
CA VAL A 202 -9.27 -17.35 -13.09
C VAL A 202 -9.78 -16.33 -14.11
N LYS A 203 -9.40 -16.42 -15.39
CA LYS A 203 -9.77 -15.45 -16.43
C LYS A 203 -11.29 -15.23 -16.62
N ASN A 204 -12.12 -16.15 -16.14
CA ASN A 204 -13.58 -16.08 -16.25
C ASN A 204 -14.24 -15.38 -15.06
N LEU A 205 -13.49 -15.06 -14.01
CA LEU A 205 -14.01 -14.30 -12.87
C LEU A 205 -14.39 -12.90 -13.31
N GLU A 206 -15.50 -12.41 -12.78
CA GLU A 206 -16.03 -11.06 -13.00
C GLU A 206 -16.36 -10.46 -11.64
N PHE A 207 -15.81 -9.28 -11.36
CA PHE A 207 -15.94 -8.59 -10.09
C PHE A 207 -15.69 -7.09 -10.27
N LEU A 208 -15.96 -6.30 -9.22
CA LEU A 208 -15.77 -4.86 -9.27
C LEU A 208 -14.28 -4.51 -9.41
N MET A 209 -13.94 -3.85 -10.51
CA MET A 209 -12.63 -3.30 -10.77
C MET A 209 -12.74 -1.78 -10.94
N PHE A 210 -11.74 -1.05 -10.47
CA PHE A 210 -11.66 0.40 -10.56
C PHE A 210 -10.31 0.80 -11.20
N PRO A 211 -10.20 0.70 -12.53
CA PRO A 211 -8.97 1.06 -13.25
C PRO A 211 -8.65 2.55 -13.14
N ARG A 212 -7.43 2.92 -13.55
CA ARG A 212 -6.97 4.33 -13.54
C ARG A 212 -7.89 5.27 -14.34
N GLU A 213 -8.33 4.83 -15.53
CA GLU A 213 -9.14 5.67 -16.42
C GLU A 213 -10.51 6.02 -15.81
N GLU A 214 -11.17 5.05 -15.18
CA GLU A 214 -12.43 5.26 -14.45
C GLU A 214 -12.26 6.20 -13.25
N GLN A 215 -11.14 6.09 -12.52
CA GLN A 215 -10.83 6.99 -11.40
C GLN A 215 -10.69 8.44 -11.87
N MET A 216 -9.90 8.66 -12.92
CA MET A 216 -9.64 9.99 -13.48
C MET A 216 -10.86 10.63 -14.13
N SER A 217 -11.78 9.81 -14.64
CA SER A 217 -13.06 10.27 -15.23
C SER A 217 -14.19 10.42 -14.22
N ALA A 218 -13.90 10.32 -12.91
CA ALA A 218 -14.86 10.40 -11.82
C ALA A 218 -16.04 9.42 -11.96
N GLN A 219 -15.79 8.26 -12.57
CA GLN A 219 -16.74 7.16 -12.68
C GLN A 219 -16.63 6.24 -11.45
N SER A 220 -17.59 5.33 -11.30
CA SER A 220 -17.55 4.29 -10.28
C SER A 220 -16.82 3.04 -10.80
N ALA A 221 -16.41 2.17 -9.86
CA ALA A 221 -15.96 0.82 -10.18
C ALA A 221 -17.01 0.06 -11.02
N LYS A 222 -16.56 -0.82 -11.90
CA LYS A 222 -17.43 -1.59 -12.82
C LYS A 222 -17.12 -3.08 -12.68
N LYS A 223 -18.12 -3.93 -12.92
CA LYS A 223 -17.89 -5.37 -13.07
C LYS A 223 -17.16 -5.60 -14.39
N ILE A 224 -15.94 -6.12 -14.32
CA ILE A 224 -15.10 -6.43 -15.48
C ILE A 224 -14.65 -7.88 -15.37
N ARG A 225 -14.72 -8.62 -16.48
CA ARG A 225 -14.17 -9.97 -16.54
C ARG A 225 -12.64 -9.90 -16.56
N LEU A 226 -11.98 -10.64 -15.68
CA LEU A 226 -10.54 -10.58 -15.49
C LEU A 226 -9.75 -10.88 -16.78
N GLY A 227 -10.20 -11.85 -17.58
CA GLY A 227 -9.61 -12.15 -18.89
C GLY A 227 -9.72 -11.00 -19.88
N GLU A 228 -10.84 -10.25 -19.84
CA GLU A 228 -11.02 -9.05 -20.65
C GLU A 228 -10.04 -7.96 -20.21
N ALA A 229 -9.93 -7.73 -18.89
CA ALA A 229 -9.03 -6.73 -18.31
C ALA A 229 -7.56 -6.95 -18.72
N VAL A 230 -7.09 -8.21 -18.69
CA VAL A 230 -5.74 -8.54 -19.17
C VAL A 230 -5.62 -8.37 -20.69
N SER A 231 -6.59 -8.85 -21.47
CA SER A 231 -6.53 -8.74 -22.94
C SER A 231 -6.55 -7.30 -23.47
N ARG A 232 -7.18 -6.39 -22.73
CA ARG A 232 -7.26 -4.95 -23.04
C ARG A 232 -6.08 -4.15 -22.47
N GLY A 233 -5.16 -4.79 -21.73
CA GLY A 233 -4.03 -4.12 -21.09
C GLY A 233 -4.40 -3.25 -19.88
N ILE A 234 -5.62 -3.41 -19.34
CA ILE A 234 -6.02 -2.76 -18.08
C ILE A 234 -5.20 -3.33 -16.92
N VAL A 235 -5.12 -4.67 -16.87
CA VAL A 235 -4.17 -5.39 -16.02
C VAL A 235 -2.96 -5.76 -16.86
N ASN A 236 -1.77 -5.38 -16.40
CA ASN A 236 -0.56 -5.38 -17.22
C ASN A 236 -0.19 -6.76 -17.80
N ASN A 237 -0.34 -7.84 -17.03
CA ASN A 237 0.06 -9.19 -17.45
C ASN A 237 -0.75 -10.29 -16.75
N GLU A 238 -0.61 -11.52 -17.26
CA GLU A 238 -1.31 -12.69 -16.72
C GLU A 238 -0.89 -13.05 -15.30
N THR A 239 0.36 -12.77 -14.89
CA THR A 239 0.83 -13.02 -13.52
C THR A 239 0.09 -12.15 -12.50
N ILE A 240 0.03 -10.83 -12.72
CA ILE A 240 -0.76 -9.93 -11.87
C ILE A 240 -2.24 -10.32 -11.94
N GLY A 241 -2.77 -10.58 -13.13
CA GLY A 241 -4.14 -11.05 -13.30
C GLY A 241 -4.44 -12.32 -12.49
N TYR A 242 -3.52 -13.29 -12.50
CA TYR A 242 -3.66 -14.53 -11.75
C TYR A 242 -3.78 -14.28 -10.25
N PHE A 243 -2.90 -13.45 -9.68
CA PHE A 243 -2.92 -13.14 -8.26
C PHE A 243 -4.14 -12.29 -7.87
N ILE A 244 -4.59 -11.34 -8.70
CA ILE A 244 -5.88 -10.64 -8.51
C ILE A 244 -7.02 -11.65 -8.39
N GLY A 245 -7.15 -12.57 -9.36
CA GLY A 245 -8.20 -13.59 -9.34
C GLY A 245 -8.12 -14.51 -8.13
N ARG A 246 -6.91 -14.86 -7.69
CA ARG A 246 -6.71 -15.69 -6.49
C ARG A 246 -7.01 -14.96 -5.19
N VAL A 247 -6.71 -13.67 -5.09
CA VAL A 247 -7.09 -12.81 -3.96
C VAL A 247 -8.61 -12.68 -3.90
N TYR A 248 -9.28 -12.44 -5.04
CA TYR A 248 -10.75 -12.41 -5.09
C TYR A 248 -11.38 -13.71 -4.54
N LEU A 249 -10.89 -14.86 -5.02
CA LEU A 249 -11.35 -16.16 -4.55
C LEU A 249 -11.05 -16.40 -3.07
N PHE A 250 -9.93 -15.86 -2.57
CA PHE A 250 -9.55 -16.00 -1.16
C PHE A 250 -10.50 -15.21 -0.26
N LEU A 251 -10.68 -13.92 -0.55
CA LEU A 251 -11.54 -13.03 0.22
C LEU A 251 -13.00 -13.49 0.16
N SER A 252 -13.48 -13.89 -1.01
CA SER A 252 -14.83 -14.49 -1.17
C SER A 252 -15.00 -15.73 -0.31
N ARG A 253 -13.99 -16.61 -0.24
CA ARG A 253 -14.03 -17.83 0.57
C ARG A 253 -14.00 -17.54 2.08
N LEU A 254 -13.40 -16.43 2.49
CA LEU A 254 -13.42 -15.96 3.88
C LEU A 254 -14.78 -15.37 4.29
N GLY A 255 -15.69 -15.17 3.33
CA GLY A 255 -17.03 -14.64 3.58
C GLY A 255 -17.16 -13.12 3.37
N ILE A 256 -16.19 -12.48 2.69
CA ILE A 256 -16.35 -11.08 2.27
C ILE A 256 -17.43 -11.00 1.19
N ASP A 257 -18.35 -10.04 1.34
CA ASP A 257 -19.39 -9.77 0.37
C ASP A 257 -18.79 -9.24 -0.94
N GLN A 258 -19.15 -9.87 -2.06
CA GLN A 258 -18.61 -9.59 -3.38
C GLN A 258 -19.07 -8.24 -3.94
N ASP A 259 -20.24 -7.73 -3.51
CA ASP A 259 -20.70 -6.41 -3.92
C ASP A 259 -20.02 -5.28 -3.12
N HIS A 260 -19.36 -5.62 -2.02
CA HIS A 260 -18.55 -4.72 -1.17
C HIS A 260 -17.04 -5.02 -1.24
N LEU A 261 -16.61 -5.69 -2.31
CA LEU A 261 -15.21 -6.00 -2.62
C LEU A 261 -14.87 -5.49 -4.01
N ARG A 262 -13.86 -4.61 -4.11
CA ARG A 262 -13.37 -4.10 -5.39
C ARG A 262 -11.86 -4.18 -5.50
N PHE A 263 -11.35 -4.12 -6.72
CA PHE A 263 -9.92 -4.03 -7.01
C PHE A 263 -9.63 -2.66 -7.63
N ARG A 264 -8.92 -1.79 -6.91
CA ARG A 264 -8.57 -0.44 -7.36
C ARG A 264 -7.14 -0.43 -7.88
N GLN A 265 -6.95 0.08 -9.08
CA GLN A 265 -5.60 0.27 -9.63
C GLN A 265 -4.99 1.55 -9.04
N HIS A 266 -3.73 1.52 -8.60
CA HIS A 266 -3.05 2.76 -8.19
C HIS A 266 -2.96 3.72 -9.37
N LEU A 267 -3.13 5.02 -9.14
CA LEU A 267 -2.86 6.05 -10.14
C LEU A 267 -1.35 6.16 -10.45
N ALA A 268 -0.98 6.80 -11.56
CA ALA A 268 0.42 6.85 -12.00
C ALA A 268 1.36 7.57 -11.03
N ASN A 269 0.80 8.48 -10.25
CA ASN A 269 1.43 9.30 -9.22
C ASN A 269 1.49 8.59 -7.85
N GLU A 270 0.50 7.74 -7.54
CA GLU A 270 0.48 6.87 -6.34
C GLU A 270 1.49 5.71 -6.44
N MET A 271 1.81 5.28 -7.66
CA MET A 271 2.75 4.19 -7.88
C MET A 271 4.15 4.58 -7.42
N ALA A 272 4.81 3.65 -6.71
CA ALA A 272 6.25 3.75 -6.54
C ALA A 272 6.93 3.87 -7.92
N HIS A 273 7.88 4.79 -8.08
CA HIS A 273 8.63 5.05 -9.32
C HIS A 273 9.22 3.81 -10.05
N TYR A 274 9.28 2.65 -9.40
CA TYR A 274 9.75 1.38 -9.96
C TYR A 274 8.66 0.35 -10.24
N ALA A 275 7.43 0.58 -9.79
CA ALA A 275 6.31 -0.32 -9.99
C ALA A 275 5.84 -0.24 -11.45
N ALA A 276 5.51 -1.38 -12.05
CA ALA A 276 4.96 -1.44 -13.41
C ALA A 276 3.42 -1.46 -13.41
N ASP A 277 2.82 -1.98 -12.35
CA ASP A 277 1.38 -1.95 -12.09
C ASP A 277 1.15 -2.22 -10.59
N CYS A 278 0.07 -1.70 -10.03
CA CYS A 278 -0.30 -1.97 -8.64
C CYS A 278 -1.82 -1.93 -8.47
N TRP A 279 -2.35 -2.92 -7.77
CA TRP A 279 -3.78 -3.10 -7.52
C TRP A 279 -4.04 -3.39 -6.05
N ASP A 280 -5.00 -2.69 -5.46
CA ASP A 280 -5.47 -2.89 -4.10
C ASP A 280 -6.80 -3.63 -4.13
N ALA A 281 -6.89 -4.73 -3.39
CA ALA A 281 -8.19 -5.27 -3.00
C ALA A 281 -8.74 -4.43 -1.85
N GLU A 282 -9.82 -3.71 -2.09
CA GLU A 282 -10.47 -2.84 -1.12
C GLU A 282 -11.81 -3.43 -0.68
N ILE A 283 -12.07 -3.36 0.63
CA ILE A 283 -13.32 -3.79 1.24
C ILE A 283 -14.08 -2.56 1.72
N GLU A 284 -15.37 -2.46 1.38
CA GLU A 284 -16.22 -1.39 1.88
C GLU A 284 -16.62 -1.66 3.34
N CYS A 285 -16.15 -0.79 4.22
CA CYS A 285 -16.46 -0.81 5.65
C CYS A 285 -17.33 0.40 6.03
N SER A 286 -17.73 0.51 7.29
CA SER A 286 -18.42 1.69 7.83
C SER A 286 -17.64 3.01 7.68
N TYR A 287 -16.33 2.93 7.49
CA TYR A 287 -15.43 4.07 7.28
C TYR A 287 -15.14 4.35 5.80
N GLY A 288 -15.80 3.64 4.88
CA GLY A 288 -15.54 3.67 3.44
C GLY A 288 -14.67 2.50 2.97
N TRP A 289 -14.12 2.65 1.76
CA TRP A 289 -13.25 1.65 1.14
C TRP A 289 -11.87 1.65 1.78
N ILE A 290 -11.42 0.48 2.24
CA ILE A 290 -10.12 0.29 2.89
C ILE A 290 -9.38 -0.84 2.18
N GLU A 291 -8.11 -0.61 1.85
CA GLU A 291 -7.20 -1.63 1.34
C GLU A 291 -7.04 -2.78 2.35
N CYS A 292 -7.16 -4.01 1.88
CA CYS A 292 -6.87 -5.22 2.66
C CYS A 292 -5.74 -6.07 2.05
N VAL A 293 -5.49 -5.97 0.75
CA VAL A 293 -4.42 -6.69 0.04
C VAL A 293 -3.87 -5.83 -1.08
N GLY A 294 -2.61 -5.41 -1.00
CA GLY A 294 -1.86 -4.81 -2.11
C GLY A 294 -1.25 -5.88 -3.04
N ILE A 295 -1.32 -5.66 -4.35
CA ILE A 295 -0.80 -6.54 -5.41
C ILE A 295 0.05 -5.68 -6.36
N ALA A 296 1.37 -5.67 -6.13
CA ALA A 296 2.30 -4.79 -6.83
C ALA A 296 3.28 -5.55 -7.73
N ASP A 297 3.50 -5.03 -8.95
CA ASP A 297 4.60 -5.44 -9.83
C ASP A 297 5.81 -4.52 -9.58
N ARG A 298 6.70 -4.91 -8.67
CA ARG A 298 7.87 -4.09 -8.25
C ARG A 298 9.08 -4.20 -9.20
N SER A 299 8.90 -4.85 -10.36
CA SER A 299 10.00 -5.15 -11.29
C SER A 299 11.18 -5.83 -10.57
N ALA A 300 12.42 -5.34 -10.75
CA ALA A 300 13.62 -5.87 -10.10
C ALA A 300 14.24 -4.86 -9.11
N TYR A 301 13.48 -3.89 -8.63
CA TYR A 301 14.01 -2.80 -7.80
C TYR A 301 14.67 -3.32 -6.52
N ASP A 302 13.96 -4.12 -5.74
CA ASP A 302 14.43 -4.58 -4.43
C ASP A 302 15.70 -5.44 -4.56
N LEU A 303 15.70 -6.40 -5.48
CA LEU A 303 16.88 -7.23 -5.75
C LEU A 303 18.08 -6.37 -6.19
N ARG A 304 17.87 -5.39 -7.08
CA ARG A 304 18.96 -4.49 -7.52
C ARG A 304 19.47 -3.64 -6.37
N ALA A 305 18.59 -3.06 -5.57
CA ALA A 305 18.96 -2.22 -4.44
C ALA A 305 19.81 -3.00 -3.42
N HIS A 306 19.45 -4.25 -3.13
CA HIS A 306 20.23 -5.11 -2.23
C HIS A 306 21.54 -5.61 -2.83
N THR A 307 21.67 -5.75 -4.16
CA THR A 307 22.94 -6.16 -4.78
C THR A 307 24.04 -5.11 -4.71
N VAL A 308 23.69 -3.82 -4.63
CA VAL A 308 24.68 -2.71 -4.60
C VAL A 308 25.31 -2.52 -3.21
N ILE A 309 24.72 -3.12 -2.18
CA ILE A 309 25.08 -2.91 -0.77
C ILE A 309 25.95 -4.05 -0.22
N ASN A 310 26.19 -5.10 -1.00
CA ASN A 310 27.10 -6.20 -0.69
C ASN A 310 28.52 -5.98 -1.22
#